data_AF-A0A974PJ34-F1
#
_entry.id   AF-A0A974PJ34-F1
#
_cell.length_a   1.000
_cell.length_b   1.000
_cell.length_c   1.000
_cell.angle_alpha   90.00
_cell.angle_beta   90.00
_cell.angle_gamma   90.00
#
_symmetry.space_group_name_H-M   'P 1'
#
loop_
_entity.id
_entity.type
_entity.pdbx_description
1 polymer ?
#
loop_
_entity_poly.entity_id
_entity_poly.type
_entity_poly.pdbx_seq_one_letter_code
_entity_poly.pdbx_strand_id
1 'polypeptide(L)'
;MNQAAGAAAYEVSLLSAALSAAANGQSLEIQTAVGTVVLPGGMVTAERAAQNAAVVLRISAADAGSLPAEMTAASGGRPVVKLSLSIGGKEISWQKSPAQVQVNIPYQLTVAELLNSDNLTVQYKIRPE
;
A
#
# COMPACT_ATOMS: atom_id res chain seq x y z
N MET A 1 -13.93 -4.54 12.30
CA MET A 1 -14.15 -4.34 10.86
C MET A 1 -14.67 -5.66 10.28
N ASN A 2 -15.86 -5.65 9.67
CA ASN A 2 -16.39 -6.82 8.97
C ASN A 2 -15.66 -6.95 7.63
N GLN A 3 -14.75 -7.91 7.51
CA GLN A 3 -14.09 -8.21 6.24
C GLN A 3 -15.03 -9.04 5.38
N ALA A 4 -15.32 -8.61 4.16
CA ALA A 4 -16.02 -9.44 3.18
C ALA A 4 -15.08 -10.58 2.76
N ALA A 5 -15.51 -11.83 2.95
CA ALA A 5 -14.73 -13.00 2.55
C ALA A 5 -14.45 -12.95 1.04
N GLY A 6 -13.18 -12.91 0.65
CA GLY A 6 -12.76 -12.93 -0.76
C GLY A 6 -12.70 -11.56 -1.47
N ALA A 7 -12.69 -10.43 -0.76
CA ALA A 7 -12.55 -9.12 -1.39
C ALA A 7 -11.21 -8.98 -2.15
N ALA A 8 -11.28 -8.72 -3.46
CA ALA A 8 -10.11 -8.51 -4.32
C ALA A 8 -9.39 -7.17 -4.05
N ALA A 9 -10.10 -6.20 -3.48
CA ALA A 9 -9.59 -4.89 -3.11
C ALA A 9 -10.35 -4.30 -1.92
N TYR A 10 -9.64 -3.50 -1.14
CA TYR A 10 -10.16 -2.70 -0.03
C TYR A 10 -9.96 -1.23 -0.36
N GLU A 11 -10.99 -0.42 -0.18
CA GLU A 11 -10.93 1.03 -0.32
C GLU A 11 -11.25 1.69 1.02
N VAL A 12 -10.34 2.55 1.46
CA VAL A 12 -10.51 3.34 2.68
C VAL A 12 -10.57 4.80 2.27
N SER A 13 -11.70 5.44 2.53
CA SER A 13 -11.88 6.87 2.35
C SER A 13 -11.68 7.58 3.67
N LEU A 14 -10.79 8.56 3.68
CA LEU A 14 -10.46 9.38 4.85
C LEU A 14 -10.24 10.83 4.46
N LEU A 15 -10.31 11.73 5.42
CA LEU A 15 -10.01 13.14 5.20
C LEU A 15 -8.52 13.35 4.94
N SER A 16 -8.18 14.17 3.96
CA SER A 16 -6.80 14.56 3.65
C SER A 16 -6.05 15.14 4.85
N ALA A 17 -6.76 15.73 5.81
CA ALA A 17 -6.20 16.23 7.06
C ALA A 17 -5.45 15.14 7.85
N ALA A 18 -5.92 13.89 7.83
CA ALA A 18 -5.33 12.78 8.60
C ALA A 18 -3.95 12.34 8.07
N LEU A 19 -3.61 12.70 6.83
CA LEU A 19 -2.32 12.42 6.21
C LEU A 19 -1.51 13.69 5.94
N SER A 20 -2.01 14.85 6.38
CA SER A 20 -1.38 16.15 6.17
C SER A 20 -0.25 16.40 7.17
N ALA A 21 0.50 17.49 6.99
CA ALA A 21 1.50 17.94 7.95
C ALA A 21 0.92 18.21 9.36
N ALA A 22 -0.38 18.53 9.47
CA ALA A 22 -1.04 18.70 10.76
C ALA A 22 -1.13 17.39 11.58
N ALA A 23 -1.03 16.25 10.90
CA ALA A 23 -0.99 14.93 11.52
C ALA A 23 0.45 14.40 11.70
N ASN A 24 1.48 15.25 11.55
CA ASN A 24 2.87 14.83 11.77
C ASN A 24 3.04 14.27 13.19
N GLY A 25 3.68 13.10 13.29
CA GLY A 25 3.81 12.35 14.54
C GLY A 25 2.65 11.40 14.84
N GLN A 26 1.60 11.40 14.02
CA GLN A 26 0.53 10.41 14.04
C GLN A 26 0.69 9.44 12.84
N SER A 27 0.19 8.22 13.01
CA SER A 27 0.13 7.22 11.95
C SER A 27 -1.25 6.57 11.92
N LEU A 28 -1.68 6.21 10.72
CA LEU A 28 -2.90 5.47 10.48
C LEU A 28 -2.53 4.04 10.04
N GLU A 29 -2.88 3.07 10.88
CA GLU A 29 -2.74 1.65 10.57
C GLU A 29 -4.04 1.08 10.00
N ILE A 30 -3.93 0.46 8.83
CA ILE A 30 -5.04 -0.17 8.13
C ILE A 30 -4.70 -1.65 7.96
N GLN A 31 -5.44 -2.50 8.67
CA GLN A 31 -5.28 -3.95 8.61
C GLN A 31 -6.34 -4.55 7.69
N THR A 32 -5.89 -5.32 6.69
CA THR A 32 -6.75 -6.04 5.75
C THR A 32 -6.27 -7.48 5.58
N ALA A 33 -7.10 -8.34 5.00
CA ALA A 33 -6.72 -9.73 4.71
C ALA A 33 -5.53 -9.86 3.73
N VAL A 34 -5.31 -8.86 2.86
CA VAL A 34 -4.19 -8.88 1.89
C VAL A 34 -2.91 -8.26 2.45
N GLY A 35 -2.99 -7.55 3.57
CA GLY A 35 -1.86 -6.95 4.24
C GLY A 35 -2.22 -5.76 5.13
N THR A 36 -1.22 -5.29 5.86
CA THR A 36 -1.32 -4.13 6.74
C THR A 36 -0.51 -2.98 6.15
N VAL A 37 -1.09 -1.78 6.14
CA VAL A 37 -0.43 -0.56 5.68
C VAL A 37 -0.49 0.46 6.80
N VAL A 38 0.67 1.04 7.13
CA VAL A 38 0.78 2.16 8.07
C VAL A 38 1.16 3.40 7.28
N LEU A 39 0.27 4.38 7.28
CA LEU A 39 0.45 5.67 6.63
C LEU A 39 0.78 6.73 7.69
N PRO A 40 1.97 7.35 7.66
CA PRO A 40 2.28 8.46 8.55
C PRO A 40 1.57 9.76 8.12
N GLY A 41 1.41 10.69 9.06
CA GLY A 41 1.16 12.09 8.74
C GLY A 41 2.30 12.71 7.91
N GLY A 42 2.00 13.80 7.20
CA GLY A 42 2.97 14.47 6.32
C GLY A 42 3.12 13.84 4.92
N MET A 43 2.31 12.83 4.59
CA MET A 43 2.25 12.26 3.24
C MET A 43 1.61 13.18 2.21
N VAL A 44 0.63 13.98 2.64
CA VAL A 44 -0.13 14.89 1.78
C VAL A 44 0.30 16.33 2.07
N THR A 45 0.64 17.09 1.02
CA THR A 45 1.01 18.50 1.16
C THR A 45 -0.18 19.34 1.62
N ALA A 46 0.10 20.48 2.28
CA ALA A 46 -0.96 21.39 2.74
C ALA A 46 -1.88 21.85 1.60
N GLU A 47 -1.33 22.07 0.41
CA GLU A 47 -2.08 22.45 -0.81
C GLU A 47 -3.09 21.37 -1.22
N ARG A 48 -2.70 20.10 -1.17
CA ARG A 48 -3.58 18.96 -1.46
C ARG A 48 -4.55 18.68 -0.32
N ALA A 49 -4.20 19.06 0.92
CA ALA A 49 -5.04 18.89 2.10
C ALA A 49 -6.05 20.02 2.31
N ALA A 50 -5.83 21.21 1.76
CA ALA A 50 -6.62 22.43 1.99
C ALA A 50 -8.09 22.33 1.54
N GLN A 51 -8.44 21.34 0.73
CA GLN A 51 -9.81 21.14 0.26
C GLN A 51 -10.65 20.21 1.14
N ASN A 52 -10.11 19.75 2.29
CA ASN A 52 -10.70 18.66 3.09
C ASN A 52 -11.14 17.48 2.22
N ALA A 53 -10.39 17.24 1.14
CA ALA A 53 -10.75 16.31 0.10
C ALA A 53 -10.66 14.89 0.64
N ALA A 54 -11.57 14.05 0.19
CA ALA A 54 -11.48 12.62 0.47
C ALA A 54 -10.22 12.06 -0.20
N VAL A 55 -9.30 11.56 0.62
CA VAL A 55 -8.22 10.70 0.18
C VAL A 55 -8.75 9.27 0.18
N VAL A 56 -8.56 8.57 -0.93
CA VAL A 56 -8.92 7.16 -1.05
C VAL A 56 -7.64 6.34 -1.14
N LEU A 57 -7.39 5.52 -0.13
CA LEU A 57 -6.39 4.47 -0.19
C LEU A 57 -7.05 3.20 -0.71
N ARG A 58 -6.47 2.62 -1.76
CA ARG A 58 -6.87 1.30 -2.27
C ARG A 58 -5.74 0.30 -2.03
N ILE A 59 -6.08 -0.81 -1.41
CA ILE A 59 -5.19 -1.94 -1.11
C ILE A 59 -5.76 -3.17 -1.81
N SER A 60 -4.99 -3.82 -2.67
CA SER A 60 -5.45 -4.99 -3.41
C SER A 60 -4.35 -6.03 -3.58
N ALA A 61 -4.73 -7.30 -3.64
CA ALA A 61 -3.83 -8.32 -4.17
C ALA A 61 -3.64 -8.04 -5.67
N ALA A 62 -2.40 -8.02 -6.14
CA ALA A 62 -2.15 -7.84 -7.56
C ALA A 62 -2.53 -9.13 -8.31
N ASP A 63 -3.32 -8.99 -9.37
CA ASP A 63 -3.53 -10.08 -10.31
C ASP A 63 -2.23 -10.30 -11.10
N ALA A 64 -1.68 -11.51 -11.02
CA ALA A 64 -0.46 -11.90 -11.73
C ALA A 64 -0.55 -11.67 -13.24
N GLY A 65 -1.76 -11.71 -13.82
CA GLY A 65 -2.01 -11.39 -15.23
C GLY A 65 -1.97 -9.88 -15.55
N SER A 66 -2.10 -9.02 -14.54
CA SER A 66 -2.09 -7.55 -14.67
C SER A 66 -0.74 -6.91 -14.35
N LEU A 67 0.20 -7.70 -13.82
CA LEU A 67 1.55 -7.26 -13.49
C LEU A 67 2.44 -7.24 -14.75
N PRO A 68 3.39 -6.29 -14.85
CA PRO A 68 4.42 -6.34 -15.88
C PRO A 68 5.18 -7.67 -15.79
N ALA A 69 5.52 -8.27 -16.94
CA ALA A 69 6.19 -9.57 -17.00
C ALA A 69 7.44 -9.66 -16.12
N GLU A 70 8.21 -8.57 -16.01
CA GLU A 70 9.36 -8.43 -15.12
C GLU A 70 8.99 -8.64 -13.64
N MET A 71 7.88 -8.06 -13.19
CA MET A 71 7.41 -8.16 -11.81
C MET A 71 6.77 -9.52 -11.55
N THR A 72 6.08 -10.11 -12.52
CA THR A 72 5.55 -11.47 -12.42
C THR A 72 6.69 -12.48 -12.30
N ALA A 73 7.70 -12.39 -13.15
CA ALA A 73 8.88 -13.25 -13.08
C ALA A 73 9.65 -13.08 -11.76
N ALA A 74 9.88 -11.85 -11.32
CA ALA A 74 10.57 -11.57 -10.07
C ALA A 74 9.81 -12.02 -8.83
N SER A 75 8.47 -11.95 -8.85
CA SER A 75 7.64 -12.43 -7.75
C SER A 75 7.66 -13.95 -7.62
N GLY A 76 7.91 -14.71 -8.70
CA GLY A 76 7.98 -16.18 -8.65
C GLY A 76 6.74 -16.85 -8.06
N GLY A 77 5.56 -16.24 -8.19
CA GLY A 77 4.30 -16.75 -7.60
C GLY A 77 4.06 -16.37 -6.13
N ARG A 78 4.89 -15.49 -5.55
CA ARG A 78 4.74 -14.95 -4.20
C ARG A 78 3.61 -13.91 -4.12
N PRO A 79 3.05 -13.63 -2.92
CA PRO A 79 2.06 -12.57 -2.74
C PRO A 79 2.57 -11.21 -3.22
N VAL A 80 1.74 -10.52 -4.00
CA VAL A 80 2.00 -9.15 -4.45
C VAL A 80 0.84 -8.27 -4.03
N VAL A 81 1.13 -7.15 -3.39
CA VAL A 81 0.12 -6.16 -2.98
C VAL A 81 0.30 -4.89 -3.80
N LYS A 82 -0.79 -4.39 -4.37
CA LYS A 82 -0.87 -3.09 -5.03
C LYS A 82 -1.51 -2.09 -4.10
N LEU A 83 -0.81 -0.97 -3.92
CA LEU A 83 -1.27 0.20 -3.18
C LEU A 83 -1.44 1.35 -4.16
N SER A 84 -2.54 2.11 -4.03
CA SER A 84 -2.76 3.37 -4.73
C SER A 84 -3.49 4.36 -3.82
N LEU A 85 -3.23 5.64 -4.01
CA LEU A 85 -3.76 6.74 -3.21
C LEU A 85 -4.31 7.76 -4.19
N SER A 86 -5.54 8.20 -4.00
CA SER A 86 -6.16 9.19 -4.87
C SER A 86 -6.83 10.30 -4.09
N ILE A 87 -6.90 11.49 -4.69
CA ILE A 87 -7.60 12.66 -4.15
C ILE A 87 -8.53 13.18 -5.23
N GLY A 88 -9.82 13.27 -4.93
CA GLY A 88 -10.81 13.70 -5.93
C GLY A 88 -10.84 12.82 -7.19
N GLY A 89 -10.60 11.51 -7.02
CA GLY A 89 -10.56 10.54 -8.12
C GLY A 89 -9.27 10.53 -8.95
N LYS A 90 -8.30 11.40 -8.67
CA LYS A 90 -6.99 11.40 -9.34
C LYS A 90 -5.97 10.68 -8.48
N GLU A 91 -5.34 9.64 -9.02
CA GLU A 91 -4.22 8.96 -8.36
C GLU A 91 -3.07 9.95 -8.16
N ILE A 92 -2.45 9.93 -6.99
CA ILE A 92 -1.35 10.82 -6.62
C ILE A 92 -0.10 10.01 -6.32
N SER A 93 1.03 10.41 -6.87
CA SER A 93 2.32 9.87 -6.41
C SER A 93 2.66 10.41 -5.01
N TRP A 94 2.93 9.50 -4.07
CA TRP A 94 3.44 9.82 -2.73
C TRP A 94 4.96 9.62 -2.59
N GLN A 95 5.66 9.29 -3.68
CA GLN A 95 7.11 9.04 -3.67
C GLN A 95 7.96 10.22 -3.19
N LYS A 96 7.43 11.44 -3.34
CA LYS A 96 8.14 12.67 -3.00
C LYS A 96 7.90 13.13 -1.56
N SER A 97 7.11 12.39 -0.79
CA SER A 97 6.96 12.68 0.64
C SER A 97 8.19 12.17 1.40
N PRO A 98 8.72 12.95 2.35
CA PRO A 98 9.75 12.47 3.27
C PRO A 98 9.21 11.43 4.29
N ALA A 99 7.89 11.20 4.32
CA ALA A 99 7.25 10.33 5.28
C ALA A 99 7.31 8.84 4.85
N GLN A 100 7.77 7.98 5.76
CA GLN A 100 7.98 6.56 5.49
C GLN A 100 6.67 5.75 5.62
N VAL A 101 6.23 5.15 4.52
CA VAL A 101 5.12 4.18 4.52
C VAL A 101 5.63 2.80 4.93
N GLN A 102 4.96 2.16 5.88
CA GLN A 102 5.24 0.76 6.24
C GLN A 102 4.17 -0.16 5.68
N VAL A 103 4.60 -1.25 5.06
CA VAL A 103 3.72 -2.27 4.46
C VAL A 103 4.13 -3.63 5.00
N ASN A 104 3.15 -4.38 5.51
CA ASN A 104 3.33 -5.76 5.94
C ASN A 104 2.45 -6.66 5.08
N ILE A 105 3.06 -7.62 4.41
CA ILE A 105 2.40 -8.56 3.51
C ILE A 105 2.49 -9.95 4.16
N PRO A 106 1.35 -10.58 4.51
CA PRO A 106 1.32 -11.94 5.00
C PRO A 106 2.02 -12.86 3.99
N TYR A 107 3.05 -13.57 4.46
CA TYR A 107 3.85 -14.46 3.63
C TYR A 107 3.92 -15.84 4.26
N GLN A 108 3.46 -16.85 3.53
CA GLN A 108 3.58 -18.24 3.94
C GLN A 108 4.79 -18.85 3.26
N LEU A 109 5.82 -19.16 4.05
CA LEU A 109 7.01 -19.85 3.56
C LEU A 109 6.66 -21.24 3.05
N THR A 110 7.20 -21.59 1.89
CA THR A 110 7.22 -22.98 1.43
C THR A 110 8.22 -23.80 2.24
N VAL A 111 8.08 -25.14 2.22
CA VAL A 111 9.02 -26.03 2.93
C VAL A 111 10.47 -25.82 2.48
N ALA A 112 10.70 -25.59 1.18
CA ALA A 112 12.04 -25.33 0.64
C ALA A 112 12.64 -24.00 1.14
N GLU A 113 11.80 -22.99 1.32
CA GLU A 113 12.22 -21.68 1.85
C GLU A 113 12.43 -21.70 3.35
N LEU A 114 11.65 -22.48 4.09
CA LEU A 114 11.84 -22.64 5.53
C LEU A 114 13.21 -23.27 5.84
N LEU A 115 13.68 -24.18 4.98
CA LEU A 115 15.02 -24.75 5.06
C LEU A 115 16.15 -23.78 4.66
N ASN A 116 15.80 -22.63 4.07
CA ASN A 116 16.74 -21.61 3.56
C ASN A 116 16.25 -20.19 3.91
N SER A 117 15.79 -19.98 5.14
CA SER A 117 15.09 -18.75 5.56
C SER A 117 15.91 -17.47 5.39
N ASP A 118 17.23 -17.59 5.35
CA ASP A 118 18.15 -16.45 5.22
C ASP A 118 18.21 -15.88 3.79
N ASN A 119 17.56 -16.52 2.80
CA ASN A 119 17.63 -16.16 1.38
C ASN A 119 16.37 -15.44 0.84
N LEU A 120 15.56 -14.81 1.69
CA LEU A 120 14.36 -14.09 1.27
C LEU A 120 14.69 -12.68 0.77
N THR A 121 14.24 -12.34 -0.44
CA THR A 121 14.42 -11.01 -1.04
C THR A 121 13.08 -10.30 -1.18
N VAL A 122 12.98 -9.07 -0.65
CA VAL A 122 11.82 -8.19 -0.85
C VAL A 122 12.11 -7.22 -1.99
N GLN A 123 11.20 -7.13 -2.97
CA GLN A 123 11.30 -6.19 -4.08
C GLN A 123 10.11 -5.23 -4.07
N TYR A 124 10.38 -3.94 -4.30
CA TYR A 124 9.35 -2.93 -4.47
C TYR A 124 9.62 -2.14 -5.75
N LYS A 125 8.56 -1.84 -6.50
CA LYS A 125 8.62 -0.99 -7.69
C LYS A 125 7.48 0.02 -7.59
N ILE A 126 7.82 1.29 -7.76
CA ILE A 126 6.83 2.36 -7.74
C ILE A 126 6.75 2.93 -9.16
N ARG A 127 5.53 3.04 -9.71
CA ARG A 127 5.35 3.56 -11.07
C ARG A 127 5.60 5.07 -11.08
N PRO A 128 6.46 5.58 -11.98
CA PRO A 128 6.50 7.00 -12.28
C PRO A 128 5.21 7.42 -13.02
N GLU A 129 4.75 8.65 -12.75
CA GLU A 129 3.65 9.32 -13.48
C GLU A 129 3.96 9.49 -14.97
#